data_AF-M1BDV9-F1
#
_entry.id   AF-M1BDV9-F1
#
_cell.length_a   1.000
_cell.length_b   1.000
_cell.length_c   1.000
_cell.angle_alpha   90.00
_cell.angle_beta   90.00
_cell.angle_gamma   90.00
#
_symmetry.space_group_name_H-M   'P 1'
#
loop_
_entity.id
_entity.type
_entity.pdbx_description
1 polymer ?
#
loop_
_entity_poly.entity_id
_entity_poly.type
_entity_poly.pdbx_seq_one_letter_code
_entity_poly.pdbx_strand_id
1 'polypeptide(L)'
;MATLICPEEHSPVTDAEAIRKACKGWGTDEKALISILGHRNASQRKIIRKTYEEMYNEDLVKRLESELSGHFERAVYRWMLDPQERDAVILHVAIKEKPILDYTSIIELSCIYSPQDFLAVKCAYQARYKRSLEEDLAQHCTGDLRKACN
;
A
#
# COMPACT_ATOMS: atom_id res chain seq x y z
N MET A 1 -0.91 -3.73 -19.72
CA MET A 1 0.13 -2.77 -20.15
C MET A 1 0.37 -1.81 -18.98
N ALA A 2 1.58 -1.75 -18.43
CA ALA A 2 1.87 -0.82 -17.34
C ALA A 2 1.98 0.61 -17.90
N THR A 3 1.31 1.57 -17.27
CA THR A 3 1.29 3.00 -17.69
C THR A 3 2.40 3.81 -17.02
N LEU A 4 3.06 3.25 -16.01
CA LEU A 4 4.11 3.91 -15.26
C LEU A 4 5.42 3.93 -16.06
N ILE A 5 5.85 5.11 -16.47
CA ILE A 5 7.16 5.33 -17.08
C ILE A 5 8.15 5.66 -15.95
N CYS A 6 9.08 4.76 -15.69
CA CYS A 6 10.13 4.95 -14.67
C CYS A 6 11.42 5.39 -15.36
N PRO A 7 12.09 6.45 -14.90
CA PRO A 7 13.40 6.81 -15.43
C PRO A 7 14.42 5.72 -15.08
N GLU A 8 15.28 5.39 -16.06
CA GLU A 8 16.36 4.42 -15.88
C GLU A 8 17.41 4.95 -14.89
N GLU A 9 17.76 6.24 -15.02
CA GLU A 9 18.65 6.94 -14.11
C GLU A 9 17.86 7.60 -12.96
N HIS A 10 17.97 7.03 -11.77
CA HIS A 10 17.45 7.59 -10.53
C HIS A 10 18.39 7.23 -9.38
N SER A 11 18.59 8.15 -8.45
CA SER A 11 19.37 7.89 -7.23
C SER A 11 18.43 7.86 -6.02
N PRO A 12 18.37 6.73 -5.28
CA PRO A 12 17.56 6.64 -4.07
C PRO A 12 17.91 7.71 -3.03
N VAL A 13 19.18 8.12 -2.98
CA VAL A 13 19.68 9.17 -2.08
C VAL A 13 19.10 10.52 -2.46
N THR A 14 19.15 10.90 -3.74
CA THR A 14 18.59 12.19 -4.20
C THR A 14 17.09 12.24 -4.04
N ASP A 15 16.40 11.11 -4.26
CA ASP A 15 14.96 11.00 -4.04
C ASP A 15 14.62 11.16 -2.55
N ALA A 16 15.38 10.52 -1.65
CA ALA A 16 15.19 10.64 -0.21
C ALA A 16 15.42 12.08 0.30
N GLU A 17 16.47 12.76 -0.19
CA GLU A 17 16.73 14.18 0.10
C GLU A 17 15.61 15.09 -0.42
N ALA A 18 15.16 14.87 -1.64
CA ALA A 18 14.09 15.65 -2.25
C ALA A 18 12.76 15.47 -1.51
N ILE A 19 12.43 14.24 -1.09
CA ILE A 19 11.26 13.96 -0.25
C ILE A 19 11.40 14.65 1.12
N ARG A 20 12.58 14.57 1.75
CA ARG A 20 12.82 15.24 3.04
C ARG A 20 12.62 16.74 2.92
N LYS A 21 13.08 17.34 1.83
CA LYS A 21 12.90 18.76 1.53
C LYS A 21 11.44 19.11 1.28
N ALA A 22 10.69 18.27 0.57
CA ALA A 22 9.26 18.47 0.31
C ALA A 22 8.43 18.47 1.59
N CYS A 23 8.82 17.66 2.58
CA CYS A 23 8.18 17.59 3.90
C CYS A 23 8.80 18.54 4.94
N LYS A 24 9.63 19.52 4.55
CA LYS A 24 10.29 20.42 5.50
C LYS A 24 9.60 21.78 5.52
N GLY A 25 9.21 22.22 6.73
CA GLY A 25 8.64 23.54 6.97
C GLY A 25 7.17 23.46 7.35
N TRP A 26 6.43 24.53 7.09
CA TRP A 26 4.99 24.56 7.34
C TRP A 26 4.25 24.09 6.08
N GLY A 27 3.54 22.97 6.20
CA GLY A 27 2.92 22.27 5.07
C GLY A 27 3.89 21.34 4.34
N THR A 28 3.39 20.68 3.29
CA THR A 28 4.14 19.73 2.48
C THR A 28 3.99 20.06 1.00
N ASP A 29 5.08 19.97 0.23
CA ASP A 29 5.04 20.13 -1.23
C ASP A 29 4.52 18.84 -1.89
N GLU A 30 3.20 18.70 -1.99
CA GLU A 30 2.59 17.49 -2.56
C GLU A 30 2.96 17.29 -4.04
N LYS A 31 3.20 18.38 -4.78
CA LYS A 31 3.57 18.32 -6.20
C LYS A 31 4.95 17.69 -6.37
N ALA A 32 5.91 18.06 -5.51
CA ALA A 32 7.22 17.43 -5.49
C ALA A 32 7.11 15.94 -5.15
N LEU A 33 6.31 15.56 -4.15
CA LEU A 33 6.08 14.16 -3.80
C LEU A 33 5.50 13.34 -4.96
N ILE A 34 4.50 13.88 -5.67
CA ILE A 34 3.91 13.23 -6.85
C ILE A 34 4.94 13.11 -7.98
N SER A 35 5.73 14.16 -8.23
CA SER A 35 6.75 14.16 -9.28
C SER A 35 7.83 13.09 -9.02
N ILE A 36 8.19 12.85 -7.77
CA ILE A 36 9.16 11.82 -7.39
C ILE A 36 8.47 10.44 -7.37
N LEU A 37 7.56 10.22 -6.42
CA LEU A 37 6.99 8.89 -6.16
C LEU A 37 6.12 8.38 -7.31
N GLY A 38 5.44 9.28 -8.02
CA GLY A 38 4.61 8.96 -9.18
C GLY A 38 5.40 8.50 -10.40
N HIS A 39 6.73 8.67 -10.42
CA HIS A 39 7.63 8.20 -11.48
C HIS A 39 8.65 7.18 -10.95
N ARG A 40 8.33 6.44 -9.89
CA ARG A 40 9.15 5.33 -9.39
C ARG A 40 8.31 4.08 -9.33
N ASN A 41 8.84 2.94 -9.75
CA ASN A 41 8.17 1.63 -9.59
C ASN A 41 8.25 1.12 -8.14
N ALA A 42 7.54 0.03 -7.84
CA ALA A 42 7.48 -0.55 -6.49
C ALA A 42 8.88 -0.89 -5.94
N SER A 43 9.74 -1.52 -6.74
CA SER A 43 11.11 -1.87 -6.35
C SER A 43 11.94 -0.63 -6.03
N GLN A 44 11.85 0.41 -6.86
CA GLN A 44 12.54 1.69 -6.64
C GLN A 44 12.04 2.37 -5.35
N ARG A 45 10.73 2.42 -5.13
CA ARG A 45 10.14 2.99 -3.90
C ARG A 45 10.57 2.24 -2.64
N LYS A 46 10.72 0.92 -2.72
CA LYS A 46 11.24 0.11 -1.63
C LYS A 46 12.69 0.47 -1.29
N ILE A 47 13.53 0.68 -2.31
CA ILE A 47 14.91 1.13 -2.11
C ILE A 47 14.92 2.54 -1.50
N ILE A 48 14.12 3.48 -2.03
CA ILE A 48 13.99 4.84 -1.49
C ILE A 48 13.59 4.82 -0.01
N ARG A 49 12.61 4.00 0.38
CA ARG A 49 12.19 3.86 1.78
C ARG A 49 13.35 3.41 2.67
N LYS A 50 14.10 2.39 2.24
CA LYS A 50 15.26 1.89 2.98
C LYS A 50 16.35 2.96 3.11
N THR A 51 16.68 3.64 2.01
CA THR A 51 17.68 4.72 1.99
C THR A 51 17.25 5.90 2.88
N TYR A 52 15.96 6.27 2.86
CA TYR A 52 15.44 7.33 3.73
C TYR A 52 15.58 6.96 5.21
N GLU A 53 15.26 5.72 5.57
CA GLU A 53 15.44 5.21 6.94
C GLU A 53 16.91 5.20 7.36
N GLU A 54 17.83 4.77 6.49
CA GLU A 54 19.28 4.80 6.76
C GLU A 54 19.82 6.23 6.92
N MET A 55 19.32 7.20 6.15
CA MET A 55 19.80 8.58 6.17
C MET A 55 19.26 9.40 7.34
N TYR A 56 17.98 9.20 7.71
CA TYR A 56 17.27 10.05 8.65
C TYR A 56 16.80 9.33 9.92
N ASN A 57 17.01 8.02 9.99
CA ASN A 57 16.55 7.16 11.09
C ASN A 57 15.04 7.30 11.37
N GLU A 58 14.27 7.46 10.28
CA GLU A 58 12.83 7.72 10.29
C GLU A 58 12.13 6.87 9.21
N ASP A 59 10.98 6.27 9.53
CA ASP A 59 10.19 5.52 8.54
C ASP A 59 9.50 6.48 7.58
N LEU A 60 9.83 6.37 6.29
CA LEU A 60 9.29 7.24 5.24
C LEU A 60 7.76 7.17 5.13
N VAL A 61 7.15 5.99 5.33
CA VAL A 61 5.70 5.84 5.20
C VAL A 61 5.00 6.61 6.32
N LYS A 62 5.48 6.46 7.56
CA LYS A 62 4.97 7.22 8.71
C LYS A 62 5.16 8.72 8.56
N ARG A 63 6.31 9.16 8.01
CA ARG A 63 6.53 10.57 7.71
C ARG A 63 5.47 11.11 6.75
N LEU A 64 5.20 10.38 5.67
CA LEU A 64 4.19 10.78 4.68
C LEU A 64 2.77 10.76 5.26
N GLU A 65 2.44 9.79 6.11
CA GLU A 65 1.15 9.76 6.83
C GLU A 65 0.99 10.96 7.78
N SER A 66 2.08 11.45 8.39
CA SER A 66 2.03 12.63 9.26
C SER A 66 1.87 13.96 8.52
N GLU A 67 2.22 13.99 7.23
CA GLU A 67 2.25 15.21 6.40
C GLU A 67 1.06 15.32 5.46
N LEU A 68 0.49 14.18 5.05
CA LEU A 68 -0.62 14.12 4.11
C LEU A 68 -1.93 13.85 4.85
N SER A 69 -3.05 14.21 4.23
CA SER A 69 -4.37 13.87 4.77
C SER A 69 -5.37 13.41 3.70
N GLY A 70 -6.41 12.72 4.14
CA GLY A 70 -7.59 12.41 3.34
C GLY A 70 -7.33 11.42 2.21
N HIS A 71 -7.85 11.69 1.01
CA HIS A 71 -7.72 10.77 -0.12
C HIS A 71 -6.28 10.67 -0.63
N PHE A 72 -5.51 11.76 -0.55
CA PHE A 72 -4.15 11.79 -1.05
C PHE A 72 -3.21 10.95 -0.18
N GLU A 73 -3.30 11.10 1.14
CA GLU A 73 -2.61 10.26 2.12
C GLU A 73 -2.86 8.76 1.85
N ARG A 74 -4.13 8.36 1.74
CA ARG A 74 -4.51 6.97 1.49
C ARG A 74 -3.95 6.44 0.17
N ALA A 75 -3.90 7.27 -0.87
CA ALA A 75 -3.34 6.90 -2.17
C ALA A 75 -1.82 6.72 -2.07
N VAL A 76 -1.11 7.66 -1.44
CA VAL A 76 0.35 7.60 -1.26
C VAL A 76 0.74 6.43 -0.37
N TYR A 77 0.05 6.21 0.76
CA TYR A 77 0.28 5.07 1.64
C TYR A 77 0.19 3.75 0.86
N ARG A 78 -0.91 3.53 0.13
CA ARG A 78 -1.09 2.33 -0.69
C ARG A 78 -0.04 2.22 -1.80
N TRP A 79 0.38 3.34 -2.38
CA TRP A 79 1.43 3.36 -3.41
C TRP A 79 2.79 2.94 -2.86
N MET A 80 3.10 3.26 -1.61
CA MET A 80 4.38 2.93 -0.98
C MET A 80 4.52 1.45 -0.57
N LEU A 81 3.44 0.69 -0.54
CA LEU A 81 3.44 -0.73 -0.19
C LEU A 81 3.83 -1.62 -1.37
N ASP A 82 4.44 -2.77 -1.07
CA ASP A 82 4.58 -3.86 -2.04
C ASP A 82 3.18 -4.34 -2.49
N PRO A 83 3.00 -4.80 -3.74
CA PRO A 83 1.67 -5.09 -4.29
C PRO A 83 0.81 -6.01 -3.39
N GLN A 84 1.39 -7.09 -2.87
CA GLN A 84 0.68 -8.04 -2.02
C GLN A 84 0.29 -7.45 -0.66
N GLU A 85 1.16 -6.60 -0.09
CA GLU A 85 0.86 -5.90 1.17
C GLU A 85 -0.24 -4.85 0.96
N ARG A 86 -0.21 -4.13 -0.17
CA ARG A 86 -1.23 -3.17 -0.55
C ARG A 86 -2.60 -3.83 -0.63
N ASP A 87 -2.67 -4.99 -1.26
CA ASP A 87 -3.96 -5.67 -1.45
C ASP A 87 -4.46 -6.31 -0.16
N ALA A 88 -3.55 -6.80 0.69
CA ALA A 88 -3.88 -7.20 2.05
C ALA A 88 -4.51 -6.05 2.86
N VAL A 89 -3.96 -4.83 2.74
CA VAL A 89 -4.54 -3.63 3.35
C VAL A 89 -5.91 -3.30 2.77
N ILE A 90 -6.09 -3.40 1.45
CA ILE A 90 -7.39 -3.15 0.80
C ILE A 90 -8.45 -4.13 1.34
N LEU A 91 -8.13 -5.42 1.40
CA LEU A 91 -9.01 -6.45 1.94
C LEU A 91 -9.32 -6.21 3.42
N HIS A 92 -8.33 -5.85 4.22
CA HIS A 92 -8.55 -5.57 5.64
C HIS A 92 -9.52 -4.41 5.84
N VAL A 93 -9.34 -3.31 5.10
CA VAL A 93 -10.24 -2.15 5.14
C VAL A 93 -11.63 -2.52 4.65
N ALA A 94 -11.74 -3.34 3.61
CA ALA A 94 -13.02 -3.82 3.06
C ALA A 94 -13.79 -4.72 4.05
N ILE A 95 -13.08 -5.43 4.92
CA ILE A 95 -13.66 -6.41 5.86
C ILE A 95 -13.90 -5.82 7.25
N LYS A 96 -12.97 -5.04 7.80
CA LYS A 96 -12.96 -4.64 9.23
C LYS A 96 -13.29 -3.17 9.47
N GLU A 97 -12.86 -2.28 8.59
CA GLU A 97 -12.95 -0.83 8.83
C GLU A 97 -14.30 -0.25 8.40
N LYS A 98 -15.02 -0.94 7.51
CA LYS A 98 -16.33 -0.50 7.04
C LYS A 98 -17.46 -1.14 7.87
N PRO A 99 -18.57 -0.41 8.12
CA PRO A 99 -19.72 -0.97 8.83
C PRO A 99 -20.41 -2.08 8.04
N ILE A 100 -20.28 -2.07 6.71
CA ILE A 100 -20.78 -3.08 5.80
C ILE A 100 -19.62 -3.54 4.92
N LEU A 101 -19.54 -4.85 4.69
CA LEU A 101 -18.50 -5.45 3.86
C LEU A 101 -18.49 -4.83 2.46
N ASP A 102 -17.30 -4.43 2.00
CA ASP A 102 -17.11 -3.98 0.62
C ASP A 102 -16.87 -5.17 -0.30
N TYR A 103 -17.99 -5.80 -0.70
CA TYR A 103 -17.98 -6.95 -1.60
C TYR A 103 -17.31 -6.65 -2.95
N THR A 104 -17.37 -5.41 -3.43
CA THR A 104 -16.76 -5.04 -4.71
C THR A 104 -15.26 -5.25 -4.65
N SER A 105 -14.61 -4.68 -3.64
CA SER A 105 -13.15 -4.83 -3.46
C SER A 105 -12.74 -6.29 -3.23
N ILE A 106 -13.53 -7.06 -2.49
CA ILE A 106 -13.25 -8.47 -2.18
C ILE A 106 -13.37 -9.33 -3.43
N ILE A 107 -14.49 -9.21 -4.15
CA ILE A 107 -14.76 -9.98 -5.37
C ILE A 107 -13.73 -9.62 -6.43
N GLU A 108 -13.47 -8.32 -6.67
CA GLU A 108 -12.49 -7.86 -7.64
C GLU A 108 -11.13 -8.50 -7.38
N LEU A 109 -10.57 -8.37 -6.17
CA LEU A 109 -9.27 -8.95 -5.84
C LEU A 109 -9.28 -10.48 -5.94
N SER A 110 -10.36 -11.14 -5.52
CA SER A 110 -10.46 -12.61 -5.62
C SER A 110 -10.51 -13.12 -7.06
N CYS A 111 -11.08 -12.34 -7.99
CA CYS A 111 -11.29 -12.76 -9.37
C CYS A 111 -10.17 -12.35 -10.31
N ILE A 112 -9.41 -11.28 -10.03
CA ILE A 112 -8.32 -10.84 -10.90
C ILE A 112 -7.03 -11.65 -10.70
N TYR A 113 -6.84 -12.24 -9.51
CA TYR A 113 -5.58 -12.88 -9.16
C TYR A 113 -5.53 -14.35 -9.59
N SER A 114 -4.34 -14.77 -10.03
CA SER A 114 -4.04 -16.20 -10.11
C SER A 114 -4.05 -16.82 -8.70
N PRO A 115 -4.30 -18.13 -8.55
CA PRO A 115 -4.26 -18.77 -7.23
C PRO A 115 -2.93 -18.57 -6.49
N GLN A 116 -1.81 -18.51 -7.21
CA GLN A 116 -0.48 -18.28 -6.63
C GLN A 116 -0.33 -16.83 -6.12
N ASP A 117 -0.76 -15.84 -6.91
CA ASP A 117 -0.68 -14.44 -6.50
C ASP A 117 -1.61 -14.16 -5.31
N PHE A 118 -2.81 -14.75 -5.31
CA PHE A 118 -3.75 -14.60 -4.21
C PHE A 118 -3.23 -15.25 -2.93
N LEU A 119 -2.52 -16.38 -3.03
CA LEU A 119 -1.82 -16.96 -1.88
C LEU A 119 -0.77 -16.00 -1.32
N ALA A 120 -0.03 -15.29 -2.17
CA ALA A 120 0.95 -14.30 -1.71
C ALA A 120 0.27 -13.13 -0.97
N VAL A 121 -0.92 -12.69 -1.42
CA VAL A 121 -1.75 -11.71 -0.70
C VAL A 121 -2.20 -12.24 0.66
N LYS A 122 -2.66 -13.49 0.75
CA LYS A 122 -3.04 -14.13 2.03
C LYS A 122 -1.87 -14.20 3.00
N CYS A 123 -0.68 -14.59 2.52
CA CYS A 123 0.54 -14.60 3.32
C CYS A 123 0.90 -13.20 3.82
N ALA A 124 0.80 -12.17 2.96
CA ALA A 124 1.04 -10.78 3.35
C ALA A 124 0.02 -10.29 4.39
N TYR A 125 -1.27 -10.67 4.24
CA TYR A 125 -2.32 -10.37 5.21
C TYR A 125 -2.02 -11.00 6.57
N GLN A 126 -1.67 -12.29 6.61
CA GLN A 126 -1.33 -12.97 7.84
C GLN A 126 -0.06 -12.41 8.48
N ALA A 127 0.96 -12.08 7.67
CA ALA A 127 2.19 -11.48 8.16
C ALA A 127 1.94 -10.12 8.83
N ARG A 128 1.06 -9.29 8.23
CA ARG A 128 0.74 -7.94 8.68
C ARG A 128 -0.22 -7.91 9.87
N TYR A 129 -1.30 -8.65 9.82
CA TYR A 129 -2.39 -8.58 10.80
C TYR A 129 -2.40 -9.74 11.81
N LYS A 130 -1.53 -10.74 11.64
CA LYS A 130 -1.45 -11.95 12.49
C LYS A 130 -2.76 -12.72 12.56
N ARG A 131 -3.58 -12.67 11.50
CA ARG A 131 -4.87 -13.35 11.35
C ARG A 131 -5.03 -13.92 9.95
N SER A 132 -5.87 -14.93 9.79
CA SER A 132 -6.26 -15.44 8.47
C SER A 132 -7.28 -14.50 7.82
N LEU A 133 -7.09 -14.28 6.51
CA LEU A 133 -8.04 -13.52 5.69
C LEU A 133 -9.41 -14.22 5.66
N GLU A 134 -9.41 -15.54 5.53
CA GLU A 134 -10.60 -16.40 5.48
C GLU A 134 -11.38 -16.37 6.79
N GLU A 135 -10.68 -16.42 7.93
CA GLU A 135 -11.31 -16.30 9.25
C GLU A 135 -11.97 -14.93 9.43
N ASP A 136 -11.26 -13.87 9.05
CA ASP A 136 -11.80 -12.52 9.12
C ASP A 136 -13.01 -12.36 8.19
N LEU A 137 -12.98 -12.96 7.00
CA LEU A 137 -14.10 -12.94 6.06
C LEU A 137 -15.29 -13.77 6.57
N ALA A 138 -15.05 -14.96 7.12
CA ALA A 138 -16.09 -15.85 7.65
C ALA A 138 -16.81 -15.28 8.89
N GLN A 139 -16.14 -14.41 9.66
CA GLN A 139 -16.76 -13.67 10.77
C GLN A 139 -17.78 -12.64 10.28
N HIS A 140 -17.60 -12.11 9.07
CA HIS A 140 -18.41 -11.01 8.55
C HIS A 140 -19.33 -11.43 7.38
N CYS A 141 -19.14 -12.63 6.83
CA CYS A 141 -20.00 -13.24 5.83
C CYS A 141 -21.05 -14.15 6.47
N THR A 142 -22.30 -13.99 6.09
CA THR A 142 -23.41 -14.90 6.42
C THR A 142 -23.87 -15.70 5.21
N GLY A 143 -24.44 -16.89 5.42
CA GLY A 143 -25.07 -17.68 4.35
C GLY A 143 -24.08 -18.34 3.39
N ASP A 144 -24.43 -18.43 2.10
CA ASP A 144 -23.67 -19.17 1.10
C ASP A 144 -22.27 -18.59 0.83
N LEU A 145 -22.08 -17.29 1.06
CA LEU A 145 -20.77 -16.63 0.96
C LEU A 145 -19.77 -17.20 1.98
N ARG A 146 -20.22 -17.60 3.17
CA ARG A 146 -19.36 -18.24 4.17
C ARG A 146 -18.87 -19.62 3.71
N LYS A 147 -19.68 -20.35 2.94
CA LYS A 147 -19.29 -21.68 2.42
C LYS A 147 -18.19 -21.59 1.37
N ALA A 148 -18.15 -20.50 0.60
CA ALA A 148 -17.12 -20.24 -0.40
C ALA A 148 -15.77 -19.78 0.19
N CYS A 149 -15.74 -19.46 1.48
CA CYS A 149 -14.53 -18.99 2.18
C CYS A 149 -13.73 -20.11 2.87
N ASN A 150 -14.31 -21.31 2.98
CA ASN A 150 -13.67 -22.52 3.53
C ASN A 150 -13.13 -23.41 2.40
#